data_AF-A0A2V9W9W4-F1
#
_entry.id   AF-A0A2V9W9W4-F1
#
_cell.length_a   1.000
_cell.length_b   1.000
_cell.length_c   1.000
_cell.angle_alpha   90.00
_cell.angle_beta   90.00
_cell.angle_gamma   90.00
#
_symmetry.space_group_name_H-M   'P 1'
#
loop_
_entity.id
_entity.type
_entity.pdbx_description
1 polymer ?
#
loop_
_entity_poly.entity_id
_entity_poly.type
_entity_poly.pdbx_seq_one_letter_code
_entity_poly.pdbx_strand_id
1 'polypeptide(L)'
;MTSPNQLCRIANLLIVGSAVVLSTNALAQKNTETAIPGKQFMVARYTNKPPVIDGVFSPGEWAKAEPVHVTGNSPATAPGVVPNIGLPYLFPPDSPADSSFSIYTLYDDNNLYVAVDVTDDIIFCDG
;
A
#
# COMPACT_ATOMS: atom_id res chain seq x y z
N MET A 1 13.57 26.91 75.01
CA MET A 1 12.71 27.67 74.08
C MET A 1 12.24 26.73 72.99
N THR A 2 10.93 26.47 72.97
CA THR A 2 10.06 25.99 71.87
C THR A 2 10.52 24.87 70.92
N SER A 3 9.95 23.67 71.17
CA SER A 3 9.49 22.64 70.18
C SER A 3 8.40 23.24 69.24
N PRO A 4 7.82 22.61 68.17
CA PRO A 4 7.77 21.17 67.86
C PRO A 4 7.55 20.70 66.37
N ASN A 5 7.38 19.38 66.22
CA ASN A 5 6.46 18.63 65.30
C ASN A 5 6.84 18.45 63.81
N GLN A 6 7.04 17.20 63.35
CA GLN A 6 6.07 16.12 63.07
C GLN A 6 5.14 16.40 61.88
N LEU A 7 5.16 15.49 60.90
CA LEU A 7 4.16 15.11 59.86
C LEU A 7 4.98 14.54 58.67
N CYS A 8 4.76 13.38 58.06
CA CYS A 8 3.61 12.48 58.00
C CYS A 8 4.04 11.12 57.39
N ARG A 9 3.64 10.02 58.02
CA ARG A 9 3.03 8.77 57.48
C ARG A 9 3.55 8.20 56.13
N ILE A 10 4.19 7.02 56.13
CA ILE A 10 3.61 5.65 56.00
C ILE A 10 3.16 5.27 54.56
N ALA A 11 3.94 4.32 54.01
CA ALA A 11 3.60 3.13 53.20
C ALA A 11 2.85 3.20 51.85
N ASN A 12 3.44 2.47 50.87
CA ASN A 12 2.86 1.36 50.04
C ASN A 12 3.59 1.34 48.68
N LEU A 13 4.48 0.38 48.41
CA LEU A 13 4.23 -0.99 47.93
C LEU A 13 3.53 -1.05 46.55
N LEU A 14 4.25 -1.62 45.56
CA LEU A 14 3.81 -2.11 44.24
C LEU A 14 3.23 -1.03 43.30
N ILE A 15 3.61 -0.95 42.02
CA ILE A 15 3.31 -1.95 40.99
C ILE A 15 4.38 -1.88 39.88
N VAL A 16 4.87 -3.07 39.54
CA VAL A 16 5.58 -3.41 38.31
C VAL A 16 4.74 -2.96 37.11
N GLY A 17 5.14 -1.88 36.45
CA GLY A 17 4.53 -1.39 35.23
C GLY A 17 5.43 -1.67 34.04
N SER A 18 5.45 -2.93 33.61
CA SER A 18 6.10 -3.38 32.38
C SER A 18 5.52 -2.62 31.18
N ALA A 19 6.16 -1.53 30.75
CA ALA A 19 5.92 -0.94 29.44
C ALA A 19 6.73 -1.75 28.40
N VAL A 20 6.31 -3.00 28.16
CA VAL A 20 6.67 -3.69 26.94
C VAL A 20 5.91 -2.97 25.84
N VAL A 21 6.57 -2.03 25.18
CA VAL A 21 6.09 -1.50 23.91
C VAL A 21 6.14 -2.69 22.95
N LEU A 22 4.99 -3.33 22.76
CA LEU A 22 4.76 -4.27 21.67
C LEU A 22 4.82 -3.46 20.37
N SER A 23 6.03 -3.15 19.89
CA SER A 23 6.22 -2.80 18.50
C SER A 23 5.97 -4.07 17.69
N THR A 24 4.73 -4.35 17.37
CA THR A 24 4.38 -5.28 16.29
C THR A 24 4.78 -4.60 15.00
N ASN A 25 6.07 -4.64 14.68
CA ASN A 25 6.49 -4.51 13.30
C ASN A 25 5.89 -5.71 12.60
N ALA A 26 4.73 -5.54 11.99
CA ALA A 26 4.25 -6.47 10.98
C ALA A 26 5.28 -6.40 9.86
N LEU A 27 6.27 -7.29 9.92
CA LEU A 27 7.14 -7.57 8.80
C LEU A 27 6.20 -8.09 7.72
N ALA A 28 5.91 -7.26 6.72
CA ALA A 28 5.32 -7.76 5.49
C ALA A 28 6.24 -8.89 5.03
N GLN A 29 5.73 -10.12 5.14
CA GLN A 29 6.47 -11.31 4.79
C GLN A 29 6.70 -11.23 3.29
N LYS A 30 7.85 -10.69 2.88
CA LYS A 30 8.36 -10.86 1.51
C LYS A 30 8.78 -12.31 1.40
N ASN A 31 7.80 -13.21 1.34
CA ASN A 31 8.06 -14.54 0.83
C ASN A 31 8.56 -14.31 -0.59
N THR A 32 9.75 -14.83 -0.88
CA THR A 32 10.20 -15.04 -2.24
C THR A 32 9.29 -16.12 -2.81
N GLU A 33 8.06 -15.77 -3.15
CA GLU A 33 7.15 -16.69 -3.82
C GLU A 33 7.76 -17.00 -5.18
N THR A 34 8.16 -18.26 -5.30
CA THR A 34 8.53 -18.93 -6.53
C THR A 34 7.49 -18.58 -7.58
N ALA A 35 7.89 -17.94 -8.68
CA ALA A 35 6.98 -17.55 -9.74
C ALA A 35 6.10 -18.74 -10.15
N ILE A 36 4.81 -18.69 -9.81
CA ILE A 36 3.83 -19.68 -10.27
C ILE A 36 3.48 -19.29 -11.71
N PRO A 37 3.66 -20.19 -12.70
CA PRO A 37 3.34 -19.88 -14.10
C PRO A 37 1.92 -19.32 -14.25
N GLY A 38 1.81 -18.16 -14.90
CA GLY A 38 0.52 -17.48 -15.12
C GLY A 38 -0.06 -16.77 -13.90
N LYS A 39 0.67 -16.64 -12.79
CA LYS A 39 0.26 -15.81 -11.64
C LYS A 39 1.11 -14.56 -11.56
N GLN A 40 0.47 -13.45 -11.24
CA GLN A 40 1.11 -12.19 -10.88
C GLN A 40 0.79 -11.91 -9.41
N PHE A 41 1.80 -11.49 -8.66
CA PHE A 41 1.69 -11.19 -7.23
C PHE A 41 2.00 -9.71 -7.01
N MET A 42 1.27 -9.10 -6.09
CA MET A 42 1.53 -7.75 -5.62
C MET A 42 1.49 -7.74 -4.09
N VAL A 43 2.43 -7.03 -3.48
CA VAL A 43 2.55 -6.91 -2.02
C VAL A 43 1.99 -5.58 -1.56
N ALA A 44 0.92 -5.63 -0.77
CA ALA A 44 0.43 -4.47 -0.04
C ALA A 44 1.22 -4.30 1.27
N ARG A 45 1.65 -3.07 1.58
CA ARG A 45 2.35 -2.77 2.84
C ARG A 45 1.41 -2.13 3.87
N TYR A 46 1.62 -2.46 5.14
CA TYR A 46 0.85 -1.86 6.22
C TYR A 46 1.09 -0.35 6.33
N THR A 47 0.04 0.41 6.58
CA THR A 47 0.12 1.83 6.93
C THR A 47 -0.76 2.18 8.12
N ASN A 48 -0.24 3.04 9.00
CA ASN A 48 -0.97 3.70 10.08
C ASN A 48 -1.45 5.11 9.70
N LYS A 49 -1.28 5.49 8.43
CA LYS A 49 -1.72 6.74 7.83
C LYS A 49 -2.38 6.36 6.50
N PRO A 50 -3.68 6.04 6.48
CA PRO A 50 -4.35 5.61 5.27
C PRO A 50 -4.45 6.76 4.26
N PRO A 51 -4.42 6.46 2.95
CA PRO A 51 -4.74 7.42 1.89
C PRO A 51 -6.17 7.96 1.99
N VAL A 52 -6.40 9.16 1.45
CA VAL A 52 -7.73 9.73 1.25
C VAL A 52 -8.26 9.26 -0.10
N ILE A 53 -9.48 8.71 -0.12
CA ILE A 53 -10.11 8.22 -1.36
C ILE A 53 -10.86 9.37 -2.05
N ASP A 54 -10.11 10.26 -2.70
CA ASP A 54 -10.63 11.42 -3.42
C ASP A 54 -10.20 11.49 -4.90
N GLY A 55 -9.39 10.53 -5.36
CA GLY A 55 -8.88 10.47 -6.73
C GLY A 55 -7.69 11.38 -7.01
N VAL A 56 -7.10 12.03 -5.99
CA VAL A 56 -5.93 12.89 -6.14
C VAL A 56 -4.69 12.22 -5.55
N PHE A 57 -3.64 12.06 -6.35
CA PHE A 57 -2.35 11.57 -5.84
C PHE A 57 -1.59 12.67 -5.11
N SER A 58 -1.77 12.75 -3.79
CA SER A 58 -1.09 13.76 -2.97
C SER A 58 0.37 13.39 -2.68
N PRO A 59 1.29 14.37 -2.58
CA PRO A 59 2.70 14.10 -2.29
C PRO A 59 2.89 13.27 -1.01
N GLY A 60 3.56 12.12 -1.14
CA GLY A 60 3.93 11.26 0.00
C GLY A 60 2.83 10.34 0.52
N GLU A 61 1.61 10.45 0.02
CA GLU A 61 0.46 9.63 0.45
C GLU A 61 0.71 8.13 0.23
N TRP A 62 1.27 7.80 -0.94
CA TRP A 62 1.56 6.43 -1.35
C TRP A 62 3.03 6.02 -1.16
N ALA A 63 3.82 6.82 -0.43
CA ALA A 63 5.28 6.62 -0.31
C ALA A 63 5.70 5.28 0.32
N LYS A 64 4.80 4.62 1.06
CA LYS A 64 5.04 3.30 1.64
C LYS A 64 4.73 2.14 0.69
N ALA A 65 4.03 2.38 -0.41
CA ALA A 65 3.67 1.31 -1.34
C ALA A 65 4.91 0.78 -2.07
N GLU A 66 4.83 -0.46 -2.55
CA GLU A 66 5.78 -1.03 -3.52
C GLU A 66 5.06 -1.11 -4.87
N PRO A 67 5.22 -0.10 -5.76
CA PRO A 67 4.41 -0.01 -6.96
C PRO A 67 4.75 -1.11 -7.96
N VAL A 68 3.72 -1.58 -8.67
CA VAL A 68 3.90 -2.45 -9.83
C VAL A 68 3.64 -1.62 -11.08
N HIS A 69 4.66 -1.53 -11.94
CA HIS A 69 4.61 -0.78 -13.18
C HIS A 69 4.30 -1.70 -14.36
N VAL A 70 3.31 -1.32 -15.15
CA VAL A 70 2.92 -2.01 -16.38
C VAL A 70 3.12 -1.06 -17.55
N THR A 71 3.86 -1.53 -18.56
CA THR A 71 4.05 -0.82 -19.82
C THR A 71 3.10 -1.41 -20.85
N GLY A 72 2.18 -0.59 -21.39
CA GLY A 72 1.08 -1.05 -22.24
C GLY A 72 1.53 -1.87 -23.45
N ASN A 73 2.67 -1.53 -24.05
CA ASN A 73 3.21 -2.20 -25.23
C ASN A 73 4.33 -3.22 -24.95
N SER A 74 4.65 -3.52 -23.68
CA SER A 74 5.76 -4.43 -23.34
C SER A 74 5.58 -5.19 -22.02
N PRO A 75 5.69 -6.53 -22.00
CA PRO A 75 5.88 -7.40 -23.16
C PRO A 75 4.59 -7.52 -24.00
N ALA A 76 4.71 -7.61 -25.33
CA ALA A 76 3.58 -7.89 -26.25
C ALA A 76 3.04 -9.34 -26.15
N THR A 77 3.39 -10.05 -25.08
CA THR A 77 2.96 -11.40 -24.73
C THR A 77 2.66 -11.45 -23.24
N ALA A 78 1.72 -12.30 -22.81
CA ALA A 78 1.49 -12.53 -21.38
C ALA A 78 2.84 -12.78 -20.66
N PRO A 79 3.14 -12.08 -19.55
CA PRO A 79 2.24 -11.37 -18.63
C PRO A 79 1.90 -9.89 -18.96
N GLY A 80 2.22 -9.35 -20.14
CA GLY A 80 1.89 -7.96 -20.51
C GLY A 80 0.45 -7.76 -21.02
N VAL A 81 0.10 -6.51 -21.38
CA VAL A 81 -1.23 -6.14 -21.87
C VAL A 81 -1.37 -6.61 -23.32
N VAL A 82 -2.07 -7.73 -23.52
CA VAL A 82 -2.36 -8.28 -24.85
C VAL A 82 -3.86 -8.27 -25.06
N PRO A 83 -4.44 -7.34 -25.84
CA PRO A 83 -5.83 -7.46 -26.24
C PRO A 83 -5.93 -8.59 -27.26
N ASN A 84 -6.22 -9.79 -26.76
CA ASN A 84 -6.59 -10.93 -27.59
C ASN A 84 -8.07 -11.28 -27.36
N ILE A 85 -8.95 -10.34 -27.70
CA ILE A 85 -10.40 -10.56 -27.62
C ILE A 85 -11.07 -10.75 -29.00
N GLY A 86 -10.27 -10.97 -30.05
CA GLY A 86 -10.76 -11.39 -31.37
C GLY A 86 -11.63 -10.36 -32.10
N LEU A 87 -11.60 -9.10 -31.68
CA LEU A 87 -12.38 -8.01 -32.29
C LEU A 87 -11.48 -7.17 -33.21
N PRO A 88 -11.91 -6.88 -34.46
CA PRO A 88 -11.09 -6.22 -35.47
C PRO A 88 -10.82 -4.73 -35.23
N TYR A 89 -11.38 -4.14 -34.16
CA TYR A 89 -11.29 -2.71 -33.85
C TYR A 89 -10.59 -2.40 -32.52
N LEU A 90 -10.06 -3.41 -31.84
CA LEU A 90 -9.30 -3.24 -30.60
C LEU A 90 -7.85 -3.61 -30.87
N PHE A 91 -7.05 -2.59 -31.17
CA PHE A 91 -5.62 -2.73 -31.40
C PHE A 91 -4.89 -2.81 -30.06
N PRO A 92 -3.77 -3.55 -29.97
CA PRO A 92 -2.87 -3.44 -28.83
C PRO A 92 -2.37 -2.00 -28.68
N PRO A 93 -2.10 -1.54 -27.44
CA PRO A 93 -1.23 -0.41 -27.19
C PRO A 93 -0.02 -0.44 -28.11
N ASP A 94 0.18 0.57 -28.93
CA ASP A 94 1.35 0.65 -29.80
C ASP A 94 2.51 1.38 -29.10
N SER A 95 2.19 2.21 -28.13
CA SER A 95 3.13 3.00 -27.35
C SER A 95 2.88 2.87 -25.84
N PRO A 96 3.85 3.22 -24.97
CA PRO A 96 3.60 3.37 -23.55
C PRO A 96 2.61 4.48 -23.20
N ALA A 97 2.34 5.42 -24.10
CA ALA A 97 1.29 6.41 -23.89
C ALA A 97 -0.10 5.80 -23.99
N ASP A 98 -0.22 4.60 -24.56
CA ASP A 98 -1.46 3.87 -24.72
C ASP A 98 -1.56 2.87 -23.55
N SER A 99 -2.39 3.17 -22.56
CA SER A 99 -2.73 2.23 -21.48
C SER A 99 -1.56 1.70 -20.62
N SER A 100 -0.55 2.52 -20.32
CA SER A 100 0.42 2.19 -19.26
C SER A 100 -0.10 2.62 -17.89
N PHE A 101 0.30 1.91 -16.83
CA PHE A 101 -0.14 2.29 -15.49
C PHE A 101 0.78 1.80 -14.38
N SER A 102 0.66 2.43 -13.22
CA SER A 102 1.30 2.02 -11.97
C SER A 102 0.25 1.70 -10.93
N ILE A 103 0.30 0.50 -10.36
CA ILE A 103 -0.59 0.09 -9.28
C ILE A 103 0.13 0.30 -7.95
N TYR A 104 -0.57 0.90 -6.98
CA TYR A 104 -0.11 1.11 -5.61
C TYR A 104 -1.06 0.41 -4.64
N THR A 105 -0.50 -0.35 -3.69
CA THR A 105 -1.31 -1.00 -2.65
C THR A 105 -0.78 -0.77 -1.25
N LEU A 106 -1.70 -0.48 -0.34
CA LEU A 106 -1.48 -0.35 1.10
C LEU A 106 -2.61 -1.05 1.83
N TYR A 107 -2.40 -1.42 3.09
CA TYR A 107 -3.49 -1.89 3.93
C TYR A 107 -3.36 -1.32 5.35
N ASP A 108 -4.48 -1.23 6.06
CA ASP A 108 -4.51 -0.97 7.49
C ASP A 108 -5.28 -2.09 8.21
N ASP A 109 -5.69 -1.88 9.46
CA ASP A 109 -6.41 -2.88 10.24
C ASP A 109 -7.83 -3.18 9.72
N ASN A 110 -8.34 -2.35 8.79
CA ASN A 110 -9.73 -2.38 8.35
C ASN A 110 -9.89 -2.50 6.82
N ASN A 111 -8.93 -2.02 6.04
CA ASN A 111 -9.08 -1.80 4.60
C ASN A 111 -7.84 -2.22 3.82
N LEU A 112 -8.08 -2.64 2.58
CA LEU A 112 -7.09 -2.69 1.51
C LEU A 112 -7.30 -1.47 0.60
N TYR A 113 -6.25 -0.68 0.44
CA TYR A 113 -6.21 0.50 -0.43
C TYR A 113 -5.52 0.14 -1.73
N VAL A 114 -6.16 0.49 -2.85
CA VAL A 114 -5.62 0.29 -4.20
C VAL A 114 -5.78 1.60 -4.96
N ALA A 115 -4.70 2.08 -5.56
CA ALA A 115 -4.74 3.17 -6.52
C ALA A 115 -4.02 2.78 -7.81
N VAL A 116 -4.49 3.34 -8.92
CA VAL A 116 -3.93 3.12 -10.25
C VAL A 116 -3.67 4.49 -10.87
N ASP A 117 -2.40 4.75 -11.16
CA ASP A 117 -1.96 5.93 -11.90
C ASP A 117 -1.82 5.54 -13.37
N VAL A 118 -2.71 6.06 -14.23
CA VAL A 118 -2.86 5.64 -15.63
C VAL A 118 -2.30 6.71 -16.56
N THR A 119 -1.47 6.27 -17.50
CA THR A 119 -1.06 7.04 -18.68
C THR A 119 -1.80 6.49 -19.88
N ASP A 120 -2.74 7.28 -20.39
CA ASP A 120 -3.50 7.00 -21.61
C ASP A 120 -3.67 8.29 -22.40
N ASP A 121 -3.48 8.26 -23.72
CA ASP A 121 -3.65 9.41 -24.60
C ASP A 121 -5.07 9.50 -25.18
N ILE A 122 -5.90 8.46 -25.01
CA ILE A 122 -7.30 8.41 -25.43
C ILE A 122 -8.19 8.04 -24.25
N ILE A 123 -9.15 8.93 -23.93
CA ILE A 123 -10.15 8.67 -22.88
C ILE A 123 -11.51 8.48 -23.55
N PHE A 124 -12.11 7.30 -23.34
CA PHE A 124 -13.51 7.04 -23.69
C PHE A 124 -14.39 7.21 -22.45
N CYS A 125 -15.37 8.10 -22.51
CA CYS A 125 -16.38 8.24 -21.47
C CYS A 125 -17.68 7.55 -21.92
N ASP A 126 -18.22 6.66 -21.10
CA ASP A 126 -19.59 6.17 -21.24
C ASP A 126 -20.54 7.24 -20.67
N GLY A 127 -21.10 8.07 -21.54
CA GLY A 127 -22.04 9.13 -21.17
C GLY A 127 -23.29 8.63 -20.45
#